data_AF-A0A819DJI0-F1
#
_entry.id   AF-A0A819DJI0-F1
#
_cell.length_a   1.000
_cell.length_b   1.000
_cell.length_c   1.000
_cell.angle_alpha   90.00
_cell.angle_beta   90.00
_cell.angle_gamma   90.00
#
_symmetry.space_group_name_H-M   'P 1'
#
loop_
_entity.id
_entity.type
_entity.pdbx_description
1 polymer ?
#
loop_
_entity_poly.entity_id
_entity_poly.type
_entity_poly.pdbx_seq_one_letter_code
_entity_poly.pdbx_strand_id
1 'polypeptide(L)'
;MVNTNSILLSDLISICPFKAECNPAYETVSHATEAWLNSYGIPYKESTQKFILGTALSIPHCSQARLRDVCDLWTLLVVADDILDNVPISEDVDGSTQQLLKNVTEALQTADSFKPLTPFAAALHDWWQRILINITPGCRERFLTAYRTASEAMFLHLANKKNRQTIPDLDTYIKFRRDTGLGVHIFVCIEYSLELDSIDECWENNAFKYLVDYAVDATSWANDVYSFNIEQSQGSYNLVSVLMHADPSLNI
;
A
#
# COMPACT_ATOMS: atom_id res chain seq x y z
N MET A 1 16.14 37.61 -2.45
CA MET A 1 15.12 37.08 -3.39
C MET A 1 15.03 35.59 -3.12
N VAL A 2 13.91 35.13 -2.56
CA VAL A 2 13.66 33.69 -2.40
C VAL A 2 13.41 33.14 -3.79
N ASN A 3 14.13 32.09 -4.17
CA ASN A 3 14.01 31.47 -5.48
C ASN A 3 12.61 30.85 -5.58
N THR A 4 11.78 31.35 -6.51
CA THR A 4 10.36 30.97 -6.65
C THR A 4 10.16 29.60 -7.33
N ASN A 5 11.23 28.92 -7.73
CA ASN A 5 11.17 27.66 -8.47
C ASN A 5 11.44 26.41 -7.61
N SER A 6 11.37 26.51 -6.29
CA SER A 6 11.66 25.38 -5.39
C SER A 6 10.71 25.34 -4.21
N ILE A 7 10.12 24.17 -3.97
CA ILE A 7 9.33 23.85 -2.77
C ILE A 7 10.29 23.31 -1.72
N LEU A 8 10.32 23.95 -0.53
CA LEU A 8 10.97 23.37 0.62
C LEU A 8 9.98 22.44 1.31
N LEU A 9 10.24 21.13 1.28
CA LEU A 9 9.43 20.17 2.02
C LEU A 9 9.68 20.34 3.52
N SER A 10 8.60 20.30 4.30
CA SER A 10 8.71 20.34 5.76
C SER A 10 9.35 19.07 6.29
N ASP A 11 10.14 19.20 7.36
CA ASP A 11 10.72 18.06 8.06
C ASP A 11 9.65 17.38 8.94
N LEU A 12 8.86 16.49 8.32
CA LEU A 12 7.83 15.72 9.02
C LEU A 12 8.41 14.73 10.04
N ILE A 13 9.70 14.40 9.96
CA ILE A 13 10.36 13.52 10.93
C ILE A 13 10.62 14.27 12.23
N SER A 14 11.01 15.55 12.14
CA SER A 14 11.31 16.38 13.32
C SER A 14 10.13 16.56 14.29
N ILE A 15 8.89 16.40 13.79
CA ILE A 15 7.67 16.52 14.60
C ILE A 15 7.21 15.18 15.20
N CYS A 16 7.84 14.07 14.82
CA CYS A 16 7.51 12.76 15.37
C CYS A 16 8.13 12.61 16.78
N PRO A 17 7.32 12.46 17.85
CA PRO A 17 7.85 12.35 19.20
C PRO A 17 8.40 10.96 19.52
N PHE A 18 8.19 9.98 18.63
CA PHE A 18 8.56 8.59 18.85
C PHE A 18 9.99 8.32 18.35
N LYS A 19 10.76 7.61 19.18
CA LYS A 19 12.10 7.16 18.79
C LYS A 19 11.96 6.02 17.78
N ALA A 20 12.68 6.11 16.67
CA ALA A 20 12.76 5.03 15.70
C ALA A 20 13.53 3.83 16.26
N GLU A 21 12.95 2.64 16.10
CA GLU A 21 13.58 1.34 16.37
C GLU A 21 13.43 0.48 15.12
N CYS A 22 14.43 -0.35 14.83
CA CYS A 22 14.42 -1.23 13.66
C CYS A 22 14.48 -2.68 14.14
N ASN A 23 13.67 -3.54 13.52
CA ASN A 23 13.71 -4.97 13.83
C ASN A 23 15.11 -5.55 13.51
N PRO A 24 15.76 -6.25 14.46
CA PRO A 24 17.12 -6.78 14.26
C PRO A 24 17.22 -7.81 13.14
N ALA A 25 16.10 -8.42 12.73
CA ALA A 25 16.08 -9.38 11.63
C ALA A 25 16.00 -8.73 10.23
N TYR A 26 16.02 -7.40 10.13
CA TYR A 26 15.88 -6.65 8.86
C TYR A 26 16.77 -7.18 7.73
N GLU A 27 18.09 -7.31 7.96
CA GLU A 27 19.02 -7.72 6.90
C GLU A 27 18.75 -9.16 6.42
N THR A 28 18.46 -10.06 7.37
CA THR A 28 18.15 -11.46 7.05
C THR A 28 16.84 -11.58 6.27
N VAL A 29 15.81 -10.84 6.69
CA VAL A 29 14.53 -10.82 5.97
C VAL A 29 14.67 -10.17 4.59
N SER A 30 15.45 -9.10 4.47
CA SER A 30 15.69 -8.42 3.20
C SER A 30 16.27 -9.36 2.14
N HIS A 31 17.34 -10.10 2.48
CA HIS A 31 17.95 -11.07 1.57
C HIS A 31 16.99 -12.21 1.20
N ALA A 32 16.22 -12.70 2.18
CA ALA A 32 15.24 -13.73 1.89
C ALA A 32 14.13 -13.20 0.95
N THR A 33 13.76 -11.90 1.01
CA THR A 33 12.60 -11.35 0.26
C THR A 33 13.01 -11.17 -1.17
N GLU A 34 14.23 -10.66 -1.37
CA GLU A 34 14.90 -10.67 -2.65
C GLU A 34 14.97 -12.07 -3.26
N ALA A 35 15.47 -13.07 -2.52
CA ALA A 35 15.60 -14.44 -3.03
C ALA A 35 14.24 -15.04 -3.44
N TRP A 36 13.20 -14.79 -2.64
CA TRP A 36 11.83 -15.25 -2.92
C TRP A 36 11.25 -14.55 -4.15
N LEU A 37 11.31 -13.22 -4.26
CA LEU A 37 10.85 -12.49 -5.44
C LEU A 37 11.56 -12.96 -6.72
N ASN A 38 12.89 -13.14 -6.64
CA ASN A 38 13.69 -13.66 -7.74
C ASN A 38 13.27 -15.07 -8.17
N SER A 39 12.80 -15.91 -7.24
CA SER A 39 12.31 -17.27 -7.57
C SER A 39 11.04 -17.26 -8.42
N TYR A 40 10.25 -16.19 -8.37
CA TYR A 40 9.12 -15.96 -9.27
C TYR A 40 9.52 -15.14 -10.51
N GLY A 41 10.76 -14.68 -10.63
CA GLY A 41 11.19 -13.78 -11.69
C GLY A 41 10.67 -12.36 -11.55
N ILE A 42 10.31 -11.94 -10.33
CA ILE A 42 9.95 -10.56 -10.01
C ILE A 42 11.24 -9.81 -9.65
N PRO A 43 11.60 -8.74 -10.37
CA PRO A 43 12.88 -8.06 -10.17
C PRO A 43 12.91 -7.31 -8.84
N TYR A 44 13.96 -7.56 -8.05
CA TYR A 44 14.26 -6.78 -6.86
C TYR A 44 14.85 -5.41 -7.23
N LYS A 45 14.30 -4.33 -6.66
CA LYS A 45 14.76 -2.95 -6.89
C LYS A 45 15.32 -2.36 -5.59
N GLU A 46 16.15 -1.33 -5.70
CA GLU A 46 16.61 -0.56 -4.53
C GLU A 46 15.42 0.03 -3.74
N SER A 47 14.34 0.42 -4.42
CA SER A 47 13.10 0.85 -3.77
C SER A 47 12.51 -0.24 -2.89
N THR A 48 12.54 -1.50 -3.34
CA THR A 48 12.07 -2.67 -2.57
C THR A 48 12.78 -2.77 -1.22
N GLN A 49 14.10 -2.56 -1.18
CA GLN A 49 14.86 -2.56 0.07
C GLN A 49 14.39 -1.47 1.05
N LYS A 50 14.10 -0.26 0.54
CA LYS A 50 13.61 0.86 1.36
C LYS A 50 12.23 0.55 1.97
N PHE A 51 11.37 -0.16 1.25
CA PHE A 51 10.08 -0.62 1.79
C PHE A 51 10.24 -1.70 2.85
N ILE A 52 11.18 -2.63 2.69
CA ILE A 52 11.52 -3.63 3.71
C ILE A 52 12.04 -2.93 4.98
N LEU A 53 12.89 -1.92 4.83
CA LEU A 53 13.37 -1.10 5.96
C LEU A 53 12.20 -0.38 6.64
N GLY A 54 11.33 0.29 5.87
CA GLY A 54 10.14 0.94 6.40
C GLY A 54 9.23 -0.01 7.18
N THR A 55 9.08 -1.24 6.69
CA THR A 55 8.34 -2.29 7.39
C THR A 55 9.02 -2.67 8.71
N ALA A 56 10.34 -2.90 8.70
CA ALA A 56 11.11 -3.23 9.90
C ALA A 56 11.11 -2.12 10.96
N LEU A 57 10.96 -0.86 10.54
CA LEU A 57 10.77 0.30 11.43
C LEU A 57 9.34 0.40 11.98
N SER A 58 8.35 -0.15 11.27
CA SER A 58 6.93 -0.08 11.67
C SER A 58 6.52 -1.20 12.63
N ILE A 59 7.18 -2.36 12.56
CA ILE A 59 6.94 -3.53 13.43
C ILE A 59 8.25 -4.03 14.08
N PRO A 60 8.96 -3.18 14.85
CA PRO A 60 10.32 -3.44 15.31
C PRO A 60 10.44 -4.61 16.29
N HIS A 61 9.33 -5.03 16.92
CA HIS A 61 9.33 -6.02 18.00
C HIS A 61 8.71 -7.37 17.61
N CYS A 62 8.22 -7.53 16.38
CA CYS A 62 7.67 -8.80 15.92
C CYS A 62 8.77 -9.85 15.70
N SER A 63 8.38 -11.13 15.65
CA SER A 63 9.31 -12.22 15.34
C SER A 63 9.86 -12.09 13.90
N GLN A 64 11.03 -12.68 13.63
CA GLN A 64 11.59 -12.73 12.28
C GLN A 64 10.61 -13.35 11.26
N ALA A 65 9.82 -14.35 11.67
CA ALA A 65 8.82 -14.98 10.83
C ALA A 65 7.68 -14.01 10.47
N ARG A 66 7.18 -13.24 11.44
CA ARG A 66 6.15 -12.22 11.18
C ARG A 66 6.68 -11.07 10.34
N LEU A 67 7.90 -10.60 10.64
CA LEU A 67 8.55 -9.57 9.82
C LEU A 67 8.68 -10.04 8.38
N ARG A 68 9.09 -11.30 8.19
CA ARG A 68 9.20 -11.92 6.88
C ARG A 68 7.89 -11.86 6.10
N ASP A 69 6.83 -12.36 6.71
CA ASP A 69 5.52 -12.46 6.10
C ASP A 69 4.96 -11.07 5.72
N VAL A 70 5.14 -10.08 6.58
CA VAL A 70 4.69 -8.71 6.31
C VAL A 70 5.55 -8.05 5.23
N CYS A 71 6.88 -8.16 5.28
CA CYS A 71 7.77 -7.63 4.25
C CYS A 71 7.45 -8.18 2.85
N ASP A 72 7.19 -9.48 2.72
CA ASP A 72 6.85 -10.09 1.43
C ASP A 72 5.57 -9.47 0.85
N LEU A 73 4.51 -9.28 1.66
CA LEU A 73 3.30 -8.59 1.23
C LEU A 73 3.61 -7.17 0.76
N TRP A 74 4.36 -6.41 1.55
CA TRP A 74 4.70 -5.03 1.23
C TRP A 74 5.40 -4.90 -0.11
N THR A 75 6.36 -5.78 -0.37
CA THR A 75 7.05 -5.80 -1.66
C THR A 75 6.12 -6.18 -2.80
N LEU A 76 5.17 -7.09 -2.60
CA LEU A 76 4.13 -7.38 -3.59
C LEU A 76 3.24 -6.16 -3.83
N LEU A 77 2.82 -5.42 -2.80
CA LEU A 77 1.99 -4.21 -2.99
C LEU A 77 2.71 -3.15 -3.85
N VAL A 78 4.02 -2.98 -3.65
CA VAL A 78 4.84 -2.09 -4.48
C VAL A 78 4.93 -2.57 -5.92
N VAL A 79 5.08 -3.89 -6.13
CA VAL A 79 5.07 -4.49 -7.47
C VAL A 79 3.71 -4.31 -8.13
N ALA A 80 2.62 -4.43 -7.37
CA ALA A 80 1.27 -4.21 -7.87
C ALA A 80 1.08 -2.76 -8.34
N ASP A 81 1.52 -1.78 -7.53
CA ASP A 81 1.48 -0.35 -7.87
C ASP A 81 2.25 -0.07 -9.17
N ASP A 82 3.48 -0.57 -9.28
CA ASP A 82 4.29 -0.50 -10.51
C ASP A 82 3.58 -1.10 -11.73
N ILE A 83 2.90 -2.25 -11.57
CA ILE A 83 2.16 -2.88 -12.66
C ILE A 83 0.98 -1.99 -13.08
N LEU A 84 0.21 -1.47 -12.12
CA LEU A 84 -0.99 -0.68 -12.35
C LEU A 84 -0.67 0.68 -13.00
N ASP A 85 0.40 1.33 -12.59
CA ASP A 85 0.85 2.60 -13.18
C ASP A 85 1.26 2.48 -14.65
N ASN A 86 1.76 1.31 -15.03
CA ASN A 86 2.18 0.99 -16.40
C ASN A 86 1.07 0.37 -17.25
N VAL A 87 -0.15 0.20 -16.74
CA VAL A 87 -1.28 -0.28 -17.55
C VAL A 87 -1.57 0.75 -18.66
N PRO A 88 -1.45 0.37 -19.95
CA PRO A 88 -1.72 1.28 -21.05
C PRO A 88 -3.17 1.77 -21.02
N ILE A 89 -3.38 3.08 -21.15
CA ILE A 89 -4.71 3.66 -21.34
C ILE A 89 -5.15 3.37 -22.78
N SER A 90 -5.66 2.16 -23.04
CA SER A 90 -6.23 1.75 -24.33
C SER A 90 -7.75 1.57 -24.25
N GLU A 91 -8.43 1.47 -25.40
CA GLU A 91 -9.87 1.18 -25.43
C GLU A 91 -10.20 -0.20 -24.82
N ASP A 92 -9.24 -1.15 -24.88
CA ASP A 92 -9.29 -2.55 -24.40
C ASP A 92 -8.94 -2.76 -22.91
N VAL A 93 -8.82 -1.67 -22.14
CA VAL A 93 -8.55 -1.69 -20.68
C VAL A 93 -9.54 -2.57 -19.92
N ASP A 94 -10.76 -2.77 -20.43
CA ASP A 94 -11.83 -3.42 -19.68
C ASP A 94 -11.58 -4.93 -19.54
N GLY A 95 -11.13 -5.63 -20.58
CA GLY A 95 -10.96 -7.09 -20.52
C GLY A 95 -9.69 -7.55 -19.79
N SER A 96 -8.55 -6.94 -20.13
CA SER A 96 -7.24 -7.33 -19.59
C SER A 96 -7.05 -6.93 -18.12
N THR A 97 -7.47 -5.71 -17.75
CA THR A 97 -7.43 -5.23 -16.37
C THR A 97 -8.39 -6.00 -15.47
N GLN A 98 -9.62 -6.28 -15.94
CA GLN A 98 -10.55 -7.14 -15.19
C GLN A 98 -10.00 -8.54 -15.00
N GLN A 99 -9.35 -9.11 -16.02
CA GLN A 99 -8.74 -10.43 -15.91
C GLN A 99 -7.56 -10.46 -14.93
N LEU A 100 -6.75 -9.39 -14.88
CA LEU A 100 -5.68 -9.24 -13.90
C LEU A 100 -6.24 -9.14 -12.48
N LEU A 101 -7.21 -8.24 -12.24
CA LEU A 101 -7.86 -8.06 -10.95
C LEU A 101 -8.57 -9.34 -10.47
N LYS A 102 -9.20 -10.06 -11.40
CA LYS A 102 -9.81 -11.36 -11.12
C LYS A 102 -8.76 -12.39 -10.70
N ASN A 103 -7.65 -12.52 -11.42
CA ASN A 103 -6.62 -13.51 -11.08
C ASN A 103 -5.94 -13.21 -9.74
N VAL A 104 -5.80 -11.93 -9.42
CA VAL A 104 -5.31 -11.45 -8.13
C VAL A 104 -6.29 -11.75 -7.00
N THR A 105 -7.60 -11.54 -7.23
CA THR A 105 -8.65 -11.91 -6.28
C THR A 105 -8.69 -13.42 -6.05
N GLU A 106 -8.55 -14.22 -7.12
CA GLU A 106 -8.49 -15.68 -7.05
C GLU A 106 -7.24 -16.18 -6.32
N ALA A 107 -6.11 -15.47 -6.40
CA ALA A 107 -4.88 -15.80 -5.68
C ALA A 107 -5.08 -15.78 -4.15
N LEU A 108 -5.96 -14.90 -3.66
CA LEU A 108 -6.35 -14.80 -2.25
C LEU A 108 -7.49 -15.75 -1.84
N GLN A 109 -7.86 -16.69 -2.70
CA GLN A 109 -8.78 -17.78 -2.37
C GLN A 109 -8.02 -19.05 -1.97
N THR A 110 -8.69 -19.93 -1.24
CA THR A 110 -8.14 -21.21 -0.76
C THR A 110 -8.42 -22.37 -1.73
N ALA A 111 -8.57 -22.10 -3.02
CA ALA A 111 -8.89 -23.12 -4.00
C ALA A 111 -7.60 -23.78 -4.50
N ASP A 112 -7.45 -25.09 -4.26
CA ASP A 112 -6.33 -25.91 -4.77
C ASP A 112 -6.23 -25.90 -6.31
N SER A 113 -7.28 -25.45 -6.99
CA SER A 113 -7.39 -25.35 -8.44
C SER A 113 -6.92 -24.01 -9.02
N PHE A 114 -6.40 -23.09 -8.19
CA PHE A 114 -5.92 -21.79 -8.66
C PHE A 114 -4.80 -21.96 -9.69
N LYS A 115 -4.94 -21.27 -10.83
CA LYS A 115 -3.94 -21.24 -11.90
C LYS A 115 -3.43 -19.82 -12.05
N PRO A 116 -2.21 -19.50 -11.57
CA PRO A 116 -1.67 -18.16 -11.71
C PRO A 116 -1.43 -17.86 -13.19
N LEU A 117 -1.88 -16.68 -13.64
CA LEU A 117 -1.66 -16.18 -15.00
C LEU A 117 -0.39 -15.33 -15.10
N THR A 118 0.11 -14.84 -13.97
CA THR A 118 1.29 -13.98 -13.89
C THR A 118 2.21 -14.42 -12.75
N PRO A 119 3.52 -14.10 -12.82
CA PRO A 119 4.43 -14.29 -11.69
C PRO A 119 3.96 -13.63 -10.40
N PHE A 120 3.39 -12.43 -10.52
CA PHE A 120 2.81 -11.70 -9.40
C PHE A 120 1.70 -12.51 -8.70
N ALA A 121 0.75 -13.05 -9.48
CA ALA A 121 -0.35 -13.83 -8.92
C ALA A 121 0.13 -15.14 -8.29
N ALA A 122 1.18 -15.76 -8.85
CA ALA A 122 1.81 -16.95 -8.26
C ALA A 122 2.47 -16.63 -6.90
N ALA A 123 3.23 -15.54 -6.81
CA ALA A 123 3.87 -15.10 -5.58
C ALA A 123 2.84 -14.68 -4.52
N LEU A 124 1.78 -13.96 -4.91
CA LEU A 124 0.69 -13.57 -4.02
C LEU A 124 -0.03 -14.79 -3.44
N HIS A 125 -0.28 -15.81 -4.26
CA HIS A 125 -0.90 -17.05 -3.78
C HIS A 125 0.00 -17.82 -2.82
N ASP A 126 1.29 -17.97 -3.12
CA ASP A 126 2.27 -18.59 -2.21
C ASP A 126 2.31 -17.87 -0.86
N TRP A 127 2.42 -16.53 -0.90
CA TRP A 127 2.36 -15.70 0.30
C TRP A 127 1.07 -15.96 1.08
N TRP A 128 -0.09 -15.97 0.41
CA TRP A 128 -1.37 -16.19 1.06
C TRP A 128 -1.46 -17.57 1.75
N GLN A 129 -0.97 -18.63 1.10
CA GLN A 129 -0.92 -19.96 1.72
C GLN A 129 -0.06 -19.99 2.98
N ARG A 130 1.07 -19.27 3.00
CA ARG A 130 1.92 -19.15 4.21
C ARG A 130 1.19 -18.42 5.34
N ILE A 131 0.51 -17.33 5.03
CA ILE A 131 -0.21 -16.51 6.02
C ILE A 131 -1.35 -17.29 6.68
N LEU A 132 -2.09 -18.09 5.89
CA LEU A 132 -3.24 -18.87 6.34
C LEU A 132 -2.92 -19.84 7.49
N ILE A 133 -1.66 -20.24 7.64
CA ILE A 133 -1.21 -21.13 8.72
C ILE A 133 -1.37 -20.46 10.09
N ASN A 134 -1.12 -19.15 10.17
CA ASN A 134 -0.94 -18.45 11.43
C ASN A 134 -1.81 -17.19 11.61
N ILE A 135 -2.65 -16.85 10.63
CA ILE A 135 -3.57 -15.72 10.73
C ILE A 135 -4.83 -16.12 11.50
N THR A 136 -5.28 -15.24 12.40
CA THR A 136 -6.51 -15.46 13.17
C THR A 136 -7.73 -15.26 12.25
N PRO A 137 -8.89 -15.89 12.54
CA PRO A 137 -10.09 -15.70 11.71
C PRO A 137 -10.51 -14.22 11.59
N GLY A 138 -10.46 -13.46 12.70
CA GLY A 138 -10.80 -12.03 12.69
C GLY A 138 -9.83 -11.20 11.85
N CYS A 139 -8.51 -11.41 12.03
CA CYS A 139 -7.48 -10.75 11.24
C CYS A 139 -7.62 -11.07 9.74
N ARG A 140 -7.96 -12.33 9.41
CA ARG A 140 -8.17 -12.78 8.04
C ARG A 140 -9.34 -12.05 7.38
N GLU A 141 -10.50 -11.99 8.04
CA GLU A 141 -11.68 -11.31 7.49
C GLU A 141 -11.43 -9.81 7.30
N ARG A 142 -10.72 -9.16 8.23
CA ARG A 142 -10.28 -7.77 8.08
C ARG A 142 -9.32 -7.59 6.91
N PHE A 143 -8.34 -8.49 6.74
CA PHE A 143 -7.41 -8.46 5.61
C PHE A 143 -8.16 -8.52 4.28
N LEU A 144 -9.05 -9.51 4.13
CA LEU A 144 -9.82 -9.71 2.90
C LEU A 144 -10.76 -8.54 2.62
N THR A 145 -11.36 -7.97 3.66
CA THR A 145 -12.21 -6.77 3.54
C THR A 145 -11.40 -5.57 3.07
N ALA A 146 -10.27 -5.29 3.71
CA ALA A 146 -9.35 -4.21 3.33
C ALA A 146 -8.90 -4.35 1.88
N TYR A 147 -8.50 -5.56 1.49
CA TYR A 147 -8.05 -5.88 0.14
C TYR A 147 -9.11 -5.64 -0.92
N ARG A 148 -10.35 -6.07 -0.64
CA ARG A 148 -11.48 -5.83 -1.55
C ARG A 148 -11.75 -4.34 -1.69
N THR A 149 -11.81 -3.59 -0.58
CA THR A 149 -12.03 -2.14 -0.60
C THR A 149 -10.95 -1.41 -1.42
N ALA A 150 -9.68 -1.73 -1.20
CA ALA A 150 -8.56 -1.15 -1.95
C ALA A 150 -8.64 -1.49 -3.45
N SER A 151 -8.96 -2.74 -3.79
CA SER A 151 -9.10 -3.19 -5.18
C SER A 151 -10.25 -2.48 -5.90
N GLU A 152 -11.41 -2.32 -5.25
CA GLU A 152 -12.56 -1.60 -5.80
C GLU A 152 -12.24 -0.11 -6.01
N ALA A 153 -11.62 0.54 -5.03
CA ALA A 153 -11.22 1.94 -5.12
C ALA A 153 -10.18 2.17 -6.24
N MET A 154 -9.22 1.27 -6.37
CA MET A 154 -8.20 1.32 -7.43
C MET A 154 -8.82 1.12 -8.83
N PHE A 155 -9.77 0.20 -8.97
CA PHE A 155 -10.49 0.01 -10.23
C PHE A 155 -11.24 1.29 -10.65
N LEU A 156 -11.92 1.95 -9.71
CA LEU A 156 -12.58 3.22 -9.96
C LEU A 156 -11.59 4.32 -10.39
N HIS A 157 -10.41 4.36 -9.76
CA HIS A 157 -9.35 5.30 -10.14
C HIS A 157 -8.87 5.08 -11.58
N LEU A 158 -8.60 3.83 -11.98
CA LEU A 158 -8.18 3.49 -13.35
C LEU A 158 -9.27 3.85 -14.37
N ALA A 159 -10.54 3.58 -14.05
CA ALA A 159 -11.67 3.97 -14.90
C ALA A 159 -11.76 5.49 -15.08
N ASN A 160 -11.51 6.26 -14.01
CA ASN A 160 -11.50 7.72 -14.06
C ASN A 160 -10.29 8.28 -14.83
N LYS A 161 -9.12 7.65 -14.73
CA LYS A 161 -7.92 8.00 -15.51
C LYS A 161 -8.17 7.87 -17.01
N LYS A 162 -8.93 6.85 -17.45
CA LYS A 162 -9.35 6.64 -18.86
C LYS A 162 -10.21 7.79 -19.40
N ASN A 163 -11.04 8.40 -18.57
CA ASN A 163 -12.01 9.43 -18.98
C ASN A 163 -11.43 10.88 -19.03
N ARG A 164 -10.09 11.04 -19.07
CA ARG A 164 -9.39 12.34 -19.17
C ARG A 164 -9.74 13.37 -18.08
N GLN A 165 -9.56 12.92 -16.83
CA GLN A 165 -9.31 13.65 -15.57
C GLN A 165 -9.88 15.08 -15.39
N THR A 166 -10.75 15.20 -14.39
CA THR A 166 -10.77 16.34 -13.45
C THR A 166 -10.09 15.92 -12.15
N ILE A 167 -9.27 16.79 -11.57
CA ILE A 167 -8.75 16.62 -10.20
C ILE A 167 -9.97 16.54 -9.27
N PRO A 168 -10.09 15.53 -8.38
CA PRO A 168 -11.23 15.42 -7.48
C PRO A 168 -11.24 16.55 -6.45
N ASP A 169 -12.39 16.80 -5.83
CA ASP A 169 -12.44 17.64 -4.63
C ASP A 169 -11.73 16.97 -3.44
N LEU A 170 -11.43 17.77 -2.41
CA LEU A 170 -10.65 17.34 -1.25
C LEU A 170 -11.27 16.16 -0.50
N ASP A 171 -12.58 16.19 -0.24
CA ASP A 171 -13.26 15.13 0.52
C ASP A 171 -13.26 13.81 -0.26
N THR A 172 -13.51 13.89 -1.57
CA THR A 172 -13.40 12.74 -2.47
C THR A 172 -11.98 12.16 -2.48
N TYR A 173 -10.95 13.02 -2.53
CA TYR A 173 -9.56 12.57 -2.50
C TYR A 173 -9.18 11.91 -1.17
N ILE A 174 -9.56 12.49 -0.03
CA ILE A 174 -9.26 11.93 1.30
C ILE A 174 -9.87 10.53 1.43
N LYS A 175 -11.15 10.38 1.05
CA LYS A 175 -11.80 9.06 1.09
C LYS A 175 -11.08 8.05 0.18
N PHE A 176 -10.80 8.45 -1.06
CA PHE A 176 -10.04 7.61 -1.99
C PHE A 176 -8.68 7.20 -1.44
N ARG A 177 -7.94 8.14 -0.82
CA ARG A 177 -6.61 7.91 -0.27
C ARG A 177 -6.63 7.05 0.99
N ARG A 178 -7.72 7.04 1.76
CA ARG A 178 -7.91 6.10 2.88
C ARG A 178 -8.21 4.68 2.40
N ASP A 179 -8.99 4.55 1.32
CA ASP A 179 -9.37 3.25 0.74
C ASP A 179 -8.23 2.60 -0.07
N THR A 180 -7.45 3.41 -0.81
CA THR A 180 -6.30 2.93 -1.61
C THR A 180 -4.96 3.06 -0.91
N GLY A 181 -4.91 3.86 0.14
CA GLY A 181 -3.72 4.03 0.94
C GLY A 181 -3.34 2.74 1.65
N LEU A 182 -2.08 2.67 2.03
CA LEU A 182 -1.51 1.52 2.72
C LEU A 182 -2.12 1.30 4.12
N GLY A 183 -2.89 2.25 4.63
CA GLY A 183 -3.35 2.36 6.01
C GLY A 183 -4.13 1.16 6.54
N VAL A 184 -5.22 0.74 5.88
CA VAL A 184 -6.02 -0.40 6.41
C VAL A 184 -5.20 -1.69 6.37
N HIS A 185 -4.37 -1.87 5.34
CA HIS A 185 -3.44 -3.01 5.24
C HIS A 185 -2.36 -2.97 6.32
N ILE A 186 -1.80 -1.79 6.64
CA ILE A 186 -0.82 -1.57 7.71
C ILE A 186 -1.38 -2.09 9.03
N PHE A 187 -2.59 -1.71 9.41
CA PHE A 187 -3.13 -2.05 10.72
C PHE A 187 -3.47 -3.53 10.87
N VAL A 188 -3.95 -4.18 9.80
CA VAL A 188 -4.14 -5.63 9.80
C VAL A 188 -2.79 -6.36 9.85
N CYS A 189 -1.76 -5.85 9.18
CA CYS A 189 -0.40 -6.38 9.30
C CYS A 189 0.19 -6.17 10.70
N ILE A 190 -0.11 -5.06 11.37
CA ILE A 190 0.30 -4.82 12.76
C ILE A 190 -0.37 -5.84 13.67
N GLU A 191 -1.69 -6.01 13.57
CA GLU A 191 -2.44 -7.04 14.31
C GLU A 191 -1.82 -8.43 14.13
N TYR A 192 -1.60 -8.84 12.88
CA TYR A 192 -0.96 -10.11 12.54
C TYR A 192 0.45 -10.24 13.11
N SER A 193 1.27 -9.18 13.01
CA SER A 193 2.68 -9.20 13.42
C SER A 193 2.87 -9.29 14.92
N LEU A 194 1.92 -8.74 15.68
CA LEU A 194 1.90 -8.74 17.14
C LEU A 194 1.17 -9.96 17.71
N GLU A 195 0.63 -10.82 16.85
CA GLU A 195 -0.09 -12.04 17.23
C GLU A 195 -1.27 -11.74 18.18
N LEU A 196 -1.97 -10.64 17.90
CA LEU A 196 -3.09 -10.20 18.72
C LEU A 196 -4.33 -11.05 18.40
N ASP A 197 -4.81 -11.76 19.41
CA ASP A 197 -6.09 -12.46 19.38
C ASP A 197 -7.20 -11.59 19.99
N SER A 198 -8.43 -11.75 19.50
CA SER A 198 -9.65 -11.20 20.11
C SER A 198 -9.71 -9.67 20.23
N ILE A 199 -9.18 -8.92 19.26
CA ILE A 199 -9.25 -7.45 19.24
C ILE A 199 -10.48 -6.90 18.49
N ASP A 200 -11.49 -7.72 18.24
CA ASP A 200 -12.69 -7.33 17.48
C ASP A 200 -13.43 -6.15 18.14
N GLU A 201 -13.52 -6.14 19.48
CA GLU A 201 -14.11 -5.03 20.23
C GLU A 201 -13.35 -3.71 20.02
N CYS A 202 -12.03 -3.76 19.86
CA CYS A 202 -11.23 -2.58 19.52
C CYS A 202 -11.60 -2.08 18.12
N TRP A 203 -11.71 -3.00 17.15
CA TRP A 203 -12.11 -2.67 15.78
C TRP A 203 -13.54 -2.12 15.67
N GLU A 204 -14.42 -2.46 16.60
CA GLU A 204 -15.77 -1.91 16.67
C GLU A 204 -15.82 -0.53 17.33
N ASN A 205 -14.83 -0.20 18.17
CA ASN A 205 -14.74 1.07 18.88
C ASN A 205 -14.46 2.25 17.93
N ASN A 206 -15.33 3.28 17.99
CA ASN A 206 -15.20 4.45 17.13
C ASN A 206 -13.90 5.25 17.36
N ALA A 207 -13.41 5.34 18.60
CA ALA A 207 -12.15 6.04 18.88
C ALA A 207 -10.96 5.32 18.22
N PHE A 208 -10.98 3.99 18.20
CA PHE A 208 -9.96 3.20 17.50
C PHE A 208 -10.05 3.38 15.98
N LYS A 209 -11.26 3.38 15.40
CA LYS A 209 -11.44 3.67 13.97
C LYS A 209 -10.91 5.05 13.58
N TYR A 210 -11.19 6.08 14.39
CA TYR A 210 -10.65 7.41 14.13
C TYR A 210 -9.13 7.45 14.26
N LEU A 211 -8.54 6.72 15.22
CA LEU A 211 -7.10 6.62 15.34
C LEU A 211 -6.46 5.97 14.11
N VAL A 212 -7.08 4.90 13.59
CA VAL A 212 -6.67 4.25 12.35
C VAL A 212 -6.71 5.27 11.20
N ASP A 213 -7.84 5.95 11.00
CA ASP A 213 -8.00 6.99 9.96
C ASP A 213 -6.90 8.06 10.04
N TYR A 214 -6.63 8.59 11.24
CA TYR A 214 -5.60 9.62 11.42
C TYR A 214 -4.19 9.12 11.09
N ALA A 215 -3.88 7.87 11.41
CA ALA A 215 -2.60 7.28 11.07
C ALA A 215 -2.48 7.00 9.56
N VAL A 216 -3.57 6.58 8.91
CA VAL A 216 -3.63 6.47 7.43
C VAL A 216 -3.38 7.83 6.80
N ASP A 217 -4.10 8.87 7.25
CA ASP A 217 -3.94 10.23 6.74
C ASP A 217 -2.51 10.74 6.93
N ALA A 218 -1.93 10.59 8.13
CA ALA A 218 -0.58 11.07 8.41
C ALA A 218 0.47 10.40 7.51
N THR A 219 0.37 9.09 7.31
CA THR A 219 1.33 8.34 6.48
C THR A 219 1.13 8.60 4.99
N SER A 220 -0.12 8.60 4.52
CA SER A 220 -0.45 8.86 3.11
C SER A 220 -0.13 10.29 2.70
N TRP A 221 -0.45 11.29 3.52
CA TRP A 221 -0.17 12.69 3.19
C TRP A 221 1.32 13.00 3.28
N ALA A 222 2.06 12.36 4.20
CA ALA A 222 3.51 12.44 4.18
C ALA A 222 4.09 11.88 2.88
N ASN A 223 3.58 10.73 2.41
CA ASN A 223 3.94 10.19 1.10
C ASN A 223 3.62 11.20 -0.01
N ASP A 224 2.41 11.73 -0.09
CA ASP A 224 1.98 12.69 -1.13
C ASP A 224 2.91 13.92 -1.19
N VAL A 225 3.33 14.44 -0.03
CA VAL A 225 4.27 15.57 0.06
C VAL A 225 5.65 15.20 -0.49
N TYR A 226 6.18 14.02 -0.12
CA TYR A 226 7.51 13.58 -0.56
C TYR A 226 7.53 13.07 -2.01
N SER A 227 6.43 12.54 -2.52
CA SER A 227 6.32 11.98 -3.87
C SER A 227 5.82 13.00 -4.90
N PHE A 228 5.28 14.15 -4.47
CA PHE A 228 4.65 15.17 -5.31
C PHE A 228 5.40 15.46 -6.61
N ASN A 229 6.71 15.72 -6.51
CA ASN A 229 7.47 16.14 -7.69
C ASN A 229 7.61 15.02 -8.74
N ILE A 230 7.66 13.77 -8.30
CA ILE A 230 7.71 12.60 -9.20
C ILE A 230 6.34 12.40 -9.82
N GLU A 231 5.28 12.36 -9.01
CA GLU A 231 3.91 12.09 -9.45
C GLU A 231 3.38 13.15 -10.42
N GLN A 232 3.61 14.44 -10.13
CA GLN A 232 3.19 15.52 -11.04
C GLN A 232 3.91 15.43 -12.39
N SER A 233 5.19 15.03 -12.40
CA SER A 233 5.99 14.93 -13.63
C SER A 233 5.49 13.82 -14.57
N GLN A 234 4.73 12.87 -14.02
CA GLN A 234 4.12 11.75 -14.72
C GLN A 234 2.66 12.03 -15.10
N GLY A 235 2.13 13.22 -14.78
CA GLY A 235 0.74 13.59 -15.01
C GLY A 235 -0.24 12.93 -14.04
N SER A 236 0.24 12.49 -12.87
CA SER A 236 -0.60 12.04 -11.75
C SER A 236 -0.96 13.22 -10.83
N TYR A 237 -1.88 12.98 -9.89
CA TYR A 237 -2.28 13.95 -8.87
C TYR A 237 -2.21 13.33 -7.48
N ASN A 238 -1.95 14.17 -6.49
CA ASN A 238 -2.06 13.80 -5.08
C ASN A 238 -2.67 14.92 -4.24
N LEU A 239 -2.59 14.81 -2.91
CA LEU A 239 -3.14 15.82 -2.01
C LEU A 239 -2.66 17.24 -2.33
N VAL A 240 -1.37 17.41 -2.66
CA VAL A 240 -0.81 18.72 -3.00
C VAL A 240 -1.48 19.28 -4.27
N SER A 241 -1.64 18.46 -5.30
CA SER A 241 -2.35 18.83 -6.53
C SER A 241 -3.81 19.20 -6.27
N VAL A 242 -4.50 18.46 -5.40
CA VAL A 242 -5.90 18.70 -5.01
C VAL A 242 -6.03 20.02 -4.27
N LEU A 243 -5.12 20.33 -3.34
CA LEU A 243 -5.12 21.59 -2.61
C LEU A 243 -4.81 22.78 -3.54
N MET A 244 -3.84 22.66 -4.45
CA MET A 244 -3.55 23.69 -5.46
C MET A 244 -4.74 23.93 -6.41
N HIS A 245 -5.49 22.87 -6.73
CA HIS A 245 -6.70 22.98 -7.53
C HIS A 245 -7.85 23.67 -6.78
N ALA A 246 -8.01 23.36 -5.49
CA ALA A 246 -9.04 23.95 -4.63
C ALA A 246 -8.75 25.42 -4.26
N ASP A 247 -7.47 25.77 -4.10
CA ASP A 247 -7.01 27.13 -3.81
C ASP A 247 -5.89 27.55 -4.78
N PRO A 248 -6.24 28.30 -5.85
CA PRO A 248 -5.27 28.76 -6.84
C PRO A 248 -4.15 29.65 -6.30
N SER A 249 -4.29 30.20 -5.07
CA SER A 249 -3.22 30.98 -4.43
C SER A 249 -2.03 30.13 -4.00
N LEU A 250 -2.21 28.81 -3.92
CA LEU A 250 -1.17 27.82 -3.62
C LEU A 250 -0.39 27.37 -4.87
N ASN A 251 -0.73 27.85 -6.06
CA ASN A 251 0.00 27.52 -7.28
C ASN A 251 1.44 28.08 -7.26
N ILE A 252 2.38 27.27 -7.75
CA ILE A 252 3.82 27.52 -7.75
C ILE A 252 4.32 27.69 -9.18
#